data_AF-A0AAW0G9J0-F1
#
_entry.id   AF-A0AAW0G9J0-F1
#
_cell.length_a   1.000
_cell.length_b   1.000
_cell.length_c   1.000
_cell.angle_alpha   90.00
_cell.angle_beta   90.00
_cell.angle_gamma   90.00
#
_symmetry.space_group_name_H-M   'P 1'
#
loop_
_entity.id
_entity.type
_entity.pdbx_description
1 polymer ?
#
loop_
_entity_poly.entity_id
_entity_poly.type
_entity_poly.pdbx_seq_one_letter_code
_entity_poly.pdbx_strand_id
1 'polypeptide(L)'
;MAFFDELAANATKNNVSVVIYSGNDDSLVPHRGSEVTIQNTTFGGIQGFSRKPSTVWTNDRGEFAGIVHQERNWTFVLFTGAGHLVPQSQPENAFVFLREFVLGNNQTGFFDGSNSVVGGENTSIFANNLMPGQSGIALGSGTTQSTFFYPSATLAAWESFTQTAIPTQSGGSAAANNNGAQNVMAWSWTERIIGLWSALWLALVTIL
;
A
#
# COMPACT_ATOMS: atom_id res chain seq x y z
N MET A 1 16.57 3.02 -13.67
CA MET A 1 16.81 3.29 -12.24
C MET A 1 15.47 3.68 -11.62
N ALA A 2 14.98 2.95 -10.62
CA ALA A 2 13.93 3.50 -9.78
C ALA A 2 14.58 4.54 -8.85
N PHE A 3 13.93 5.68 -8.66
CA PHE A 3 14.46 6.86 -7.94
C PHE A 3 15.01 6.53 -6.54
N PHE A 4 14.56 5.44 -5.90
CA PHE A 4 14.84 5.12 -4.50
C PHE A 4 15.87 3.98 -4.30
N ASP A 5 16.29 3.29 -5.36
CA ASP A 5 17.13 2.08 -5.24
C ASP A 5 18.53 2.38 -4.71
N GLU A 6 19.16 3.47 -5.15
CA GLU A 6 20.51 3.84 -4.71
C GLU A 6 20.53 4.18 -3.22
N LEU A 7 19.54 4.95 -2.77
CA LEU A 7 19.34 5.26 -1.35
C LEU A 7 19.13 3.97 -0.54
N ALA A 8 18.25 3.08 -1.01
CA ALA A 8 17.93 1.83 -0.34
C ALA A 8 19.14 0.88 -0.25
N ALA A 9 19.92 0.76 -1.31
CA ALA A 9 21.14 -0.03 -1.34
C ALA A 9 22.20 0.53 -0.38
N ASN A 10 22.36 1.85 -0.35
CA ASN A 10 23.29 2.52 0.57
C ASN A 10 22.86 2.37 2.03
N ALA A 11 21.58 2.53 2.33
CA ALA A 11 21.03 2.32 3.68
C ALA A 11 21.26 0.88 4.14
N THR A 12 20.98 -0.11 3.28
CA THR A 12 21.22 -1.53 3.54
C THR A 12 22.70 -1.79 3.85
N LYS A 13 23.61 -1.27 3.01
CA LYS A 13 25.07 -1.46 3.16
C LYS A 13 25.59 -0.92 4.50
N ASN A 14 25.00 0.16 5.00
CA ASN A 14 25.42 0.81 6.26
C ASN A 14 24.54 0.41 7.46
N ASN A 15 23.68 -0.60 7.32
CA ASN A 15 22.77 -1.05 8.37
C ASN A 15 21.90 0.09 8.93
N VAL A 16 21.42 0.96 8.06
CA VAL A 16 20.50 2.06 8.39
C VAL A 16 19.07 1.57 8.21
N SER A 17 18.28 1.65 9.28
CA SER A 17 16.85 1.34 9.23
C SER A 17 16.06 2.45 8.55
N VAL A 18 15.06 2.06 7.76
CA VAL A 18 14.15 2.98 7.06
C VAL A 18 12.74 2.77 7.60
N VAL A 19 12.13 3.86 8.09
CA VAL A 19 10.73 3.84 8.53
C VAL A 19 9.93 4.79 7.66
N ILE A 20 8.88 4.27 7.02
CA ILE A 20 7.92 5.06 6.24
C ILE A 20 6.57 4.88 6.92
N TYR A 21 5.92 5.99 7.23
CA TYR A 21 4.58 5.95 7.80
C TYR A 21 3.64 6.91 7.10
N SER A 22 2.34 6.61 7.15
CA SER A 22 1.30 7.43 6.54
C SER A 22 0.01 7.32 7.34
N GLY A 23 -0.83 8.35 7.25
CA GLY A 23 -2.22 8.27 7.70
C GLY A 23 -3.13 7.80 6.57
N ASN A 24 -4.10 6.93 6.89
CA ASN A 24 -5.07 6.44 5.89
C ASN A 24 -6.06 7.51 5.39
N ASP A 25 -6.21 8.63 6.11
CA ASP A 25 -7.08 9.75 5.75
C ASP A 25 -6.33 10.90 5.07
N ASP A 26 -5.05 10.72 4.71
CA ASP A 26 -4.29 11.76 4.02
C ASP A 26 -4.66 11.83 2.53
N SER A 27 -5.36 12.88 2.13
CA SER A 27 -5.67 13.17 0.73
C SER A 27 -4.60 14.03 0.01
N LEU A 28 -3.67 14.65 0.75
CA LEU A 28 -2.62 15.49 0.18
C LEU A 28 -1.44 14.63 -0.31
N VAL A 29 -1.00 13.70 0.52
CA VAL A 29 0.05 12.71 0.19
C VAL A 29 -0.47 11.31 0.55
N PRO A 30 -1.33 10.71 -0.30
CA PRO A 30 -2.01 9.48 0.03
C PRO A 30 -1.03 8.32 0.20
N HIS A 31 -1.27 7.49 1.22
CA HIS A 31 -0.45 6.32 1.57
C HIS A 31 -0.18 5.37 0.40
N ARG A 32 -1.10 5.30 -0.58
CA ARG A 32 -0.93 4.47 -1.78
C ARG A 32 0.31 4.84 -2.59
N GLY A 33 0.70 6.12 -2.61
CA GLY A 33 1.95 6.56 -3.22
C GLY A 33 3.15 5.88 -2.55
N SER A 34 3.21 5.93 -1.23
CA SER A 34 4.25 5.27 -0.42
C SER A 34 4.29 3.76 -0.69
N GLU A 35 3.15 3.08 -0.70
CA GLU A 35 3.06 1.64 -0.99
C GLU A 35 3.64 1.29 -2.36
N VAL A 36 3.27 2.05 -3.41
CA VAL A 36 3.76 1.82 -4.78
C VAL A 36 5.25 2.12 -4.87
N THR A 37 5.73 3.20 -4.24
CA THR A 37 7.15 3.54 -4.21
C THR A 37 7.95 2.44 -3.52
N ILE A 38 7.51 1.96 -2.36
CA ILE A 38 8.15 0.85 -1.65
C ILE A 38 8.17 -0.40 -2.52
N GLN A 39 7.02 -0.78 -3.11
CA GLN A 39 6.92 -2.00 -3.91
C GLN A 39 7.78 -1.94 -5.19
N ASN A 40 8.08 -0.75 -5.70
CA ASN A 40 8.95 -0.56 -6.85
C ASN A 40 10.44 -0.40 -6.47
N THR A 41 10.77 -0.28 -5.18
CA THR A 41 12.14 -0.11 -4.68
C THR A 41 12.78 -1.46 -4.38
N THR A 42 14.06 -1.63 -4.74
CA THR A 42 14.86 -2.80 -4.35
C THR A 42 15.65 -2.51 -3.08
N PHE A 43 15.36 -3.24 -2.00
CA PHE A 43 16.04 -3.12 -0.71
C PHE A 43 16.37 -4.50 -0.14
N GLY A 44 17.57 -4.67 0.42
CA GLY A 44 18.03 -5.99 0.86
C GLY A 44 18.07 -7.05 -0.24
N GLY A 45 18.31 -6.65 -1.50
CA GLY A 45 18.47 -7.54 -2.66
C GLY A 45 17.17 -8.03 -3.32
N ILE A 46 16.00 -7.64 -2.80
CA ILE A 46 14.69 -8.05 -3.32
C ILE A 46 13.83 -6.79 -3.54
N GLN A 47 13.04 -6.78 -4.61
CA GLN A 47 12.14 -5.68 -4.92
C GLN A 47 10.86 -5.75 -4.07
N GLY A 48 10.54 -4.65 -3.38
CA GLY A 48 9.32 -4.50 -2.59
C GLY A 48 9.25 -5.43 -1.38
N PHE A 49 8.16 -5.34 -0.63
CA PHE A 49 7.91 -6.31 0.44
C PHE A 49 7.51 -7.67 -0.15
N SER A 50 7.93 -8.75 0.50
CA SER A 50 7.57 -10.12 0.07
C SER A 50 6.12 -10.46 0.41
N ARG A 51 5.55 -9.77 1.41
CA ARG A 51 4.18 -9.93 1.87
C ARG A 51 3.48 -8.58 1.84
N LYS A 52 2.19 -8.58 1.53
CA LYS A 52 1.40 -7.35 1.58
C LYS A 52 1.28 -6.91 3.04
N PRO A 53 1.63 -5.66 3.39
CA PRO A 53 1.41 -5.13 4.73
C PRO A 53 -0.05 -5.32 5.16
N SER A 54 -0.26 -6.05 6.25
CA SER A 54 -1.60 -6.41 6.74
C SER A 54 -1.62 -6.83 8.20
N THR A 55 -0.48 -6.77 8.90
CA THR A 55 -0.42 -7.09 10.33
C THR A 55 -0.98 -5.93 11.14
N VAL A 56 -1.95 -6.22 11.98
CA VAL A 56 -2.55 -5.24 12.90
C VAL A 56 -1.56 -4.90 14.01
N TRP A 57 -1.48 -3.62 14.37
CA TRP A 57 -0.89 -3.18 15.63
C TRP A 57 -1.88 -2.36 16.44
N THR A 58 -1.67 -2.34 17.76
CA THR A 58 -2.57 -1.70 18.72
C THR A 58 -1.83 -0.68 19.56
N ASN A 59 -2.58 0.30 20.08
CA ASN A 59 -2.06 1.23 21.07
C ASN A 59 -1.99 0.60 22.48
N ASP A 60 -1.60 1.39 23.47
CA ASP A 60 -1.48 0.95 24.87
C ASP A 60 -2.82 0.55 25.51
N ARG A 61 -3.96 0.93 24.90
CA ARG A 61 -5.31 0.50 25.31
C ARG A 61 -5.77 -0.78 24.62
N GLY A 62 -4.97 -1.36 23.72
CA GLY A 62 -5.35 -2.50 22.90
C GLY A 62 -6.30 -2.14 21.75
N GLU A 63 -6.46 -0.85 21.43
CA GLU A 63 -7.30 -0.40 20.33
C GLU A 63 -6.53 -0.47 19.01
N PHE A 64 -7.26 -0.76 17.91
CA PHE A 64 -6.69 -0.80 16.57
C PHE A 64 -6.07 0.56 16.21
N ALA A 65 -4.76 0.58 15.97
CA ALA A 65 -4.03 1.80 15.62
C ALA A 65 -3.59 1.84 14.15
N GLY A 66 -3.64 0.69 13.46
CA GLY A 66 -3.35 0.59 12.05
C GLY A 66 -2.70 -0.74 11.67
N ILE A 67 -1.97 -0.73 10.56
CA ILE A 67 -1.16 -1.87 10.11
C ILE A 67 0.33 -1.55 10.11
N VAL A 68 1.14 -2.59 10.25
CA VAL A 68 2.60 -2.53 10.19
C VAL A 68 3.13 -3.70 9.37
N HIS A 69 4.27 -3.49 8.71
CA HIS A 69 5.08 -4.54 8.12
C HIS A 69 6.54 -4.19 8.26
N GLN A 70 7.36 -5.17 8.63
CA GLN A 70 8.80 -5.00 8.81
C GLN A 70 9.54 -6.10 8.07
N GLU A 71 10.51 -5.72 7.25
CA GLU A 71 11.27 -6.68 6.44
C GLU A 71 12.59 -6.03 6.00
N ARG A 72 13.71 -6.74 6.17
CA ARG A 72 15.04 -6.29 5.71
C ARG A 72 15.41 -4.85 6.15
N ASN A 73 15.19 -4.53 7.43
CA ASN A 73 15.41 -3.21 8.05
C ASN A 73 14.51 -2.08 7.54
N TRP A 74 13.44 -2.41 6.81
CA TRP A 74 12.42 -1.47 6.39
C TRP A 74 11.15 -1.71 7.18
N THR A 75 10.54 -0.63 7.67
CA THR A 75 9.27 -0.64 8.39
C THR A 75 8.28 0.27 7.69
N PHE A 76 7.11 -0.27 7.34
CA PHE A 76 5.98 0.51 6.88
C PHE A 76 4.87 0.49 7.92
N VAL A 77 4.34 1.67 8.28
CA VAL A 77 3.21 1.81 9.21
C VAL A 77 2.12 2.65 8.57
N LEU A 78 0.91 2.12 8.51
CA LEU A 78 -0.27 2.86 8.08
C LEU A 78 -1.20 3.04 9.26
N PHE A 79 -1.41 4.29 9.69
CA PHE A 79 -2.27 4.65 10.80
C PHE A 79 -3.73 4.68 10.38
N THR A 80 -4.61 4.21 11.26
CA THR A 80 -6.05 4.41 11.13
C THR A 80 -6.48 5.78 11.66
N GLY A 81 -7.44 6.42 11.00
CA GLY A 81 -8.05 7.69 11.41
C GLY A 81 -7.06 8.85 11.50
N ALA A 82 -6.03 8.86 10.67
CA ALA A 82 -5.00 9.90 10.68
C ALA A 82 -4.85 10.54 9.30
N GLY A 83 -4.78 11.87 9.26
CA GLY A 83 -4.46 12.62 8.04
C GLY A 83 -2.96 12.84 7.85
N HIS A 84 -2.60 13.91 7.13
CA HIS A 84 -1.22 14.27 6.81
C HIS A 84 -0.31 14.43 8.05
N LEU A 85 -0.84 15.10 9.08
CA LEU A 85 -0.14 15.31 10.34
C LEU A 85 -0.57 14.23 11.34
N VAL A 86 0.01 13.04 11.22
CA VAL A 86 -0.33 11.88 12.08
C VAL A 86 -0.25 12.22 13.57
N PRO A 87 0.82 12.85 14.12
CA PRO A 87 0.86 13.17 15.55
C PRO A 87 -0.18 14.20 15.99
N GLN A 88 -0.70 15.01 15.06
CA GLN A 88 -1.79 15.94 15.36
C GLN A 88 -3.14 15.21 15.40
N SER A 89 -3.36 14.26 14.49
CA SER A 89 -4.63 13.53 14.38
C SER A 89 -4.76 12.42 15.43
N GLN A 90 -3.65 11.74 15.72
CA GLN A 90 -3.56 10.55 16.56
C GLN A 90 -2.35 10.63 17.50
N PRO A 91 -2.31 11.60 18.44
CA PRO A 91 -1.14 11.82 19.30
C PRO A 91 -0.76 10.60 20.16
N GLU A 92 -1.76 9.91 20.73
CA GLU A 92 -1.54 8.71 21.55
C GLU A 92 -0.91 7.57 20.72
N ASN A 93 -1.47 7.29 19.54
CA ASN A 93 -0.96 6.24 18.66
C ASN A 93 0.42 6.63 18.08
N ALA A 94 0.65 7.90 17.76
CA ALA A 94 1.93 8.39 17.27
C ALA A 94 3.04 8.25 18.33
N PHE A 95 2.71 8.45 19.61
CA PHE A 95 3.65 8.22 20.70
C PHE A 95 4.01 6.73 20.84
N VAL A 96 3.01 5.83 20.81
CA VAL A 96 3.26 4.38 20.79
C VAL A 96 4.13 4.00 19.60
N PHE A 97 3.81 4.49 18.40
CA PHE A 97 4.61 4.23 17.21
C PHE A 97 6.08 4.65 17.35
N LEU A 98 6.32 5.88 17.82
CA LEU A 98 7.67 6.40 18.03
C LEU A 98 8.44 5.54 19.04
N ARG A 99 7.80 5.20 20.16
CA ARG A 99 8.40 4.39 21.23
C ARG A 99 8.72 2.98 20.77
N GLU A 100 7.80 2.33 20.05
CA GLU A 100 7.84 0.89 19.76
C GLU A 100 8.61 0.56 18.47
N PHE A 101 8.37 1.31 17.39
CA PHE A 101 8.84 0.96 16.04
C PHE A 101 9.99 1.85 15.53
N VAL A 102 10.16 3.06 16.07
CA VAL A 102 11.24 3.96 15.66
C VAL A 102 12.42 3.89 16.63
N LEU A 103 12.15 4.00 17.94
CA LEU A 103 13.17 3.97 18.99
C LEU A 103 13.30 2.60 19.66
N GLY A 104 12.25 1.79 19.57
CA GLY A 104 12.15 0.48 20.21
C GLY A 104 12.56 -0.67 19.27
N ASN A 105 12.18 -1.88 19.67
CA ASN A 105 12.47 -3.12 18.97
C ASN A 105 11.23 -4.01 18.82
N ASN A 106 10.04 -3.40 18.76
CA ASN A 106 8.79 -4.13 18.63
C ASN A 106 8.75 -4.89 17.30
N GLN A 107 8.57 -6.20 17.35
CA GLN A 107 8.66 -7.07 16.16
C GLN A 107 7.31 -7.29 15.47
N THR A 108 6.22 -6.66 15.91
CA THR A 108 4.91 -6.78 15.24
C THR A 108 5.02 -6.42 13.75
N GLY A 109 4.58 -7.31 12.86
CA GLY A 109 4.70 -7.15 11.41
C GLY A 109 6.03 -7.64 10.82
N PHE A 110 6.95 -8.17 11.63
CA PHE A 110 8.23 -8.66 11.13
C PHE A 110 8.11 -9.95 10.33
N PHE A 111 8.68 -9.94 9.12
CA PHE A 111 8.84 -11.07 8.23
C PHE A 111 10.33 -11.41 8.08
N ASP A 112 10.71 -12.59 8.55
CA ASP A 112 12.10 -13.07 8.56
C ASP A 112 12.48 -13.87 7.28
N GLY A 113 11.57 -13.99 6.33
CA GLY A 113 11.73 -14.83 5.14
C GLY A 113 11.19 -16.25 5.29
N SER A 114 10.65 -16.62 6.46
CA SER A 114 9.90 -17.87 6.67
C SER A 114 8.46 -17.76 6.13
N ASN A 115 7.58 -18.72 6.43
CA ASN A 115 6.19 -18.66 5.97
C ASN A 115 5.26 -17.83 6.89
N SER A 116 5.78 -17.10 7.88
CA SER A 116 4.98 -16.40 8.90
C SER A 116 5.40 -14.94 9.11
N VAL A 117 4.44 -14.11 9.51
CA VAL A 117 4.64 -12.72 9.95
C VAL A 117 4.27 -12.62 11.43
N VAL A 118 5.13 -11.99 12.25
CA VAL A 118 4.87 -11.80 13.68
C VAL A 118 3.60 -10.96 13.88
N GLY A 119 2.64 -11.45 14.67
CA GLY A 119 1.33 -10.80 14.85
C GLY A 119 0.27 -11.21 13.82
N GLY A 120 0.64 -12.01 12.82
CA GLY A 120 -0.27 -12.52 11.79
C GLY A 120 -0.63 -11.49 10.72
N GLU A 121 -1.41 -11.92 9.73
CA GLU A 121 -1.88 -11.08 8.63
C GLU A 121 -3.41 -11.02 8.69
N ASN A 122 -3.98 -9.82 8.49
CA ASN A 122 -5.42 -9.62 8.48
C ASN A 122 -5.85 -8.95 7.18
N THR A 123 -6.59 -9.67 6.33
CA THR A 123 -7.07 -9.14 5.05
C THR A 123 -8.45 -8.50 5.12
N SER A 124 -9.21 -8.69 6.20
CA SER A 124 -10.59 -8.19 6.32
C SER A 124 -10.69 -6.68 6.54
N ILE A 125 -9.58 -6.04 6.91
CA ILE A 125 -9.45 -4.59 7.07
C ILE A 125 -9.37 -3.82 5.74
N PHE A 126 -9.24 -4.53 4.61
CA PHE A 126 -9.13 -3.92 3.29
C PHE A 126 -10.46 -3.94 2.54
N ALA A 127 -10.82 -2.79 1.97
CA ALA A 127 -11.82 -2.69 0.91
C ALA A 127 -11.07 -2.50 -0.41
N ASN A 128 -11.32 -3.35 -1.42
CA ASN A 128 -10.67 -3.23 -2.72
C ASN A 128 -9.13 -3.19 -2.64
N ASN A 129 -8.55 -4.03 -1.78
CA ASN A 129 -7.11 -4.08 -1.49
C ASN A 129 -6.50 -2.82 -0.85
N LEU A 130 -7.31 -1.86 -0.39
CA LEU A 130 -6.88 -0.63 0.25
C LEU A 130 -7.50 -0.52 1.65
N MET A 131 -6.74 0.04 2.59
CA MET A 131 -7.29 0.35 3.90
C MET A 131 -8.10 1.64 3.73
N PRO A 132 -9.44 1.61 3.92
CA PRO A 132 -10.26 2.77 3.65
C PRO A 132 -9.96 3.89 4.64
N GLY A 133 -10.02 5.13 4.15
CA GLY A 133 -10.09 6.33 4.98
C GLY A 133 -11.54 6.80 5.18
N GLN A 134 -11.70 7.91 5.89
CA GLN A 134 -12.98 8.59 6.02
C GLN A 134 -13.49 9.17 4.69
N SER A 135 -14.81 9.28 4.52
CA SER A 135 -15.42 9.75 3.27
C SER A 135 -15.34 11.27 3.05
N GLY A 136 -15.11 12.04 4.11
CA GLY A 136 -15.06 13.50 4.06
C GLY A 136 -13.64 14.02 3.88
N ILE A 137 -13.45 15.01 3.02
CA ILE A 137 -12.18 15.73 2.87
C ILE A 137 -12.23 16.96 3.78
N ALA A 138 -11.43 16.97 4.84
CA ALA A 138 -11.26 18.13 5.69
C ALA A 138 -10.50 19.23 4.94
N LEU A 139 -11.09 20.43 4.89
CA LEU A 139 -10.51 21.62 4.27
C LEU A 139 -10.17 22.65 5.34
N GLY A 140 -8.99 23.25 5.23
CA GLY A 140 -8.51 24.28 6.15
C GLY A 140 -6.99 24.31 6.25
N SER A 141 -6.47 25.28 7.01
CA SER A 141 -5.04 25.39 7.34
C SER A 141 -4.84 25.06 8.80
N GLY A 142 -4.11 23.98 9.09
CA GLY A 142 -3.80 23.52 10.46
C GLY A 142 -4.99 22.95 11.24
N THR A 143 -6.24 23.32 10.92
CA THR A 143 -7.47 22.81 11.55
C THR A 143 -8.58 22.66 10.50
N THR A 144 -9.53 21.76 10.73
CA THR A 144 -10.72 21.60 9.88
C THR A 144 -11.62 22.83 9.98
N GLN A 145 -11.83 23.53 8.86
CA GLN A 145 -12.74 24.67 8.74
C GLN A 145 -14.04 24.27 8.06
N SER A 146 -13.96 23.36 7.09
CA SER A 146 -15.12 22.74 6.45
C SER A 146 -14.78 21.31 6.04
N THR A 147 -15.82 20.52 5.74
CA THR A 147 -15.65 19.17 5.23
C THR A 147 -16.39 19.05 3.91
N PHE A 148 -15.68 18.66 2.86
CA PHE A 148 -16.26 18.36 1.57
C PHE A 148 -16.62 16.88 1.48
N PHE A 149 -17.80 16.59 0.94
CA PHE A 149 -18.24 15.23 0.64
C PHE A 149 -18.59 15.15 -0.84
N TYR A 150 -18.14 14.08 -1.51
CA TYR A 150 -18.59 13.79 -2.86
C TYR A 150 -20.10 13.47 -2.86
N PRO A 151 -20.84 13.84 -3.92
CA PRO A 151 -22.24 13.46 -4.05
C PRO A 151 -22.42 11.95 -3.96
N SER A 152 -23.50 11.49 -3.30
CA SER A 152 -23.77 10.06 -3.11
C SER A 152 -23.87 9.29 -4.43
N ALA A 153 -24.41 9.91 -5.47
CA ALA A 153 -24.46 9.33 -6.82
C ALA A 153 -23.06 9.08 -7.41
N THR A 154 -22.10 9.98 -7.15
CA THR A 154 -20.71 9.82 -7.58
C THR A 154 -20.04 8.67 -6.83
N LEU A 155 -20.24 8.59 -5.51
CA LEU A 155 -19.72 7.49 -4.70
C LEU A 155 -20.28 6.13 -5.16
N ALA A 156 -21.59 6.03 -5.38
CA ALA A 156 -22.23 4.79 -5.85
C ALA A 156 -21.73 4.35 -7.25
N ALA A 157 -21.54 5.32 -8.16
CA ALA A 157 -20.98 5.03 -9.48
C ALA A 157 -19.53 4.53 -9.39
N TRP A 158 -18.72 5.13 -8.51
CA TRP A 158 -17.34 4.71 -8.26
C TRP A 158 -17.27 3.30 -7.66
N GLU A 159 -18.08 3.02 -6.64
CA GLU A 159 -18.16 1.68 -6.03
C GLU A 159 -18.50 0.61 -7.07
N SER A 160 -19.52 0.87 -7.91
CA SER A 160 -19.92 -0.03 -9.00
C SER A 160 -18.77 -0.27 -10.00
N PHE A 161 -18.03 0.78 -10.37
CA PHE A 161 -16.88 0.68 -11.24
C PHE A 161 -15.78 -0.20 -10.61
N THR A 162 -15.39 0.07 -9.36
CA THR A 162 -14.28 -0.64 -8.70
C THR A 162 -14.53 -2.14 -8.52
N GLN A 163 -15.77 -2.56 -8.35
CA GLN A 163 -16.14 -3.98 -8.29
C GLN A 163 -15.80 -4.75 -9.57
N THR A 164 -15.79 -4.06 -10.72
CA THR A 164 -15.51 -4.68 -12.03
C THR A 164 -14.09 -4.43 -12.52
N ALA A 165 -13.50 -3.29 -12.15
CA ALA A 165 -12.20 -2.85 -12.65
C ALA A 165 -11.01 -3.42 -11.86
N ILE A 166 -11.24 -3.90 -10.64
CA ILE A 166 -10.18 -4.45 -9.79
C ILE A 166 -10.20 -5.97 -9.94
N PRO A 167 -9.12 -6.61 -10.44
CA PRO A 167 -9.03 -8.06 -10.50
C PRO A 167 -9.22 -8.62 -9.09
N THR A 168 -10.21 -9.49 -8.89
CA THR A 168 -10.31 -10.29 -7.67
C THR A 168 -9.01 -11.08 -7.52
N GLN A 169 -8.23 -10.82 -6.46
CA GLN A 169 -7.17 -11.72 -6.07
C GLN A 169 -7.82 -13.06 -5.74
N SER A 170 -7.73 -14.01 -6.67
CA SER A 170 -8.02 -15.40 -6.35
C SER A 170 -7.07 -15.81 -5.22
N GLY A 171 -7.65 -16.30 -4.12
CA GLY A 171 -6.92 -16.90 -3.02
C GLY A 171 -6.14 -18.11 -3.52
N GLY A 172 -4.93 -17.88 -4.02
CA GLY A 172 -3.99 -18.92 -4.38
C GLY A 172 -3.10 -19.17 -3.18
N SER A 173 -3.43 -20.19 -2.39
CA SER A 173 -2.46 -20.86 -1.55
C SER A 173 -1.29 -21.26 -2.46
N ALA A 174 -0.17 -20.55 -2.38
CA ALA A 174 1.04 -20.91 -3.08
C ALA A 174 1.59 -22.19 -2.44
N ALA A 175 1.14 -23.35 -2.92
CA ALA A 175 1.90 -24.57 -2.80
C ALA A 175 3.18 -24.37 -3.61
N ALA A 176 4.30 -24.20 -2.92
CA ALA A 176 5.62 -24.14 -3.52
C ALA A 176 5.85 -25.44 -4.29
N ASN A 177 5.79 -25.37 -5.62
CA ASN A 177 6.30 -26.42 -6.48
C ASN A 177 7.53 -25.87 -7.18
N ASN A 178 8.69 -26.15 -6.60
CA ASN A 178 9.98 -25.93 -7.23
C ASN A 178 10.08 -26.83 -8.44
N ASN A 179 9.86 -26.27 -9.64
CA ASN A 179 10.50 -26.74 -10.86
C ASN A 179 10.58 -25.58 -11.85
N GLY A 180 11.81 -25.18 -12.16
CA GLY A 180 12.09 -24.14 -13.14
C GLY A 180 11.63 -24.54 -14.54
N ALA A 181 10.82 -23.69 -15.14
CA ALA A 181 10.75 -23.49 -16.58
C ALA A 181 10.09 -22.13 -16.83
N GLN A 182 10.79 -21.24 -17.54
CA GLN A 182 10.26 -19.94 -17.95
C GLN A 182 9.02 -20.14 -18.84
N ASN A 183 7.87 -19.64 -18.40
CA ASN A 183 6.71 -19.44 -19.28
C ASN A 183 6.56 -17.94 -19.55
N VAL A 184 7.10 -17.52 -20.68
CA VAL A 184 6.76 -16.25 -21.31
C VAL A 184 5.29 -16.36 -21.73
N MET A 185 4.43 -15.46 -21.24
CA MET A 185 3.00 -15.40 -21.58
C MET A 185 2.82 -15.40 -23.10
N ALA A 186 2.38 -16.53 -23.67
CA ALA A 186 1.99 -16.64 -25.07
C ALA A 186 0.54 -16.17 -25.22
N TRP A 187 0.35 -15.09 -25.95
CA TRP A 187 -0.97 -14.49 -26.21
C TRP A 187 -1.75 -15.34 -27.23
N SER A 188 -3.06 -15.47 -27.04
CA SER A 188 -3.92 -16.21 -27.96
C SER A 188 -4.20 -15.41 -29.24
N TRP A 189 -4.43 -16.10 -30.35
CA TRP A 189 -4.67 -15.50 -31.67
C TRP A 189 -5.88 -14.55 -31.71
N THR A 190 -6.86 -14.77 -30.83
CA THR A 190 -8.07 -13.95 -30.69
C THR A 190 -7.79 -12.55 -30.13
N GLU A 191 -6.79 -12.40 -29.27
CA GLU A 191 -6.44 -11.12 -28.63
C GLU A 191 -5.63 -10.21 -29.56
N ARG A 192 -4.96 -10.77 -30.57
CA ARG A 192 -4.19 -10.01 -31.58
C ARG A 192 -5.09 -9.27 -32.58
N ILE A 193 -6.33 -9.71 -32.77
CA ILE A 193 -7.27 -9.08 -33.73
C ILE A 193 -7.99 -7.88 -33.10
N ILE A 194 -8.29 -7.92 -31.80
CA ILE A 194 -8.94 -6.81 -31.08
C ILE A 194 -7.97 -5.63 -30.89
N GLY A 195 -6.67 -5.90 -30.75
CA GLY A 195 -5.63 -4.86 -30.67
C GLY A 195 -5.37 -4.09 -31.98
N LEU A 196 -5.76 -4.63 -33.14
CA LEU A 196 -5.56 -3.96 -34.44
C LEU A 196 -6.74 -3.07 -34.86
N TRP A 197 -7.95 -3.27 -34.32
CA TRP A 197 -9.10 -2.40 -34.60
C TRP A 197 -9.15 -1.15 -33.72
N SER A 198 -8.59 -1.21 -32.51
CA SER A 198 -8.51 -0.07 -31.59
C SER A 198 -7.41 0.93 -31.97
N ALA A 199 -6.36 0.48 -32.66
CA ALA A 199 -5.30 1.36 -33.17
C ALA A 199 -5.69 2.14 -34.45
N LEU A 200 -6.69 1.67 -35.23
CA LEU A 200 -7.12 2.34 -36.46
C LEU A 200 -8.16 3.45 -36.21
N TRP A 201 -8.86 3.45 -35.05
CA TRP A 201 -9.86 4.47 -34.73
C TRP A 201 -9.29 5.70 -34.01
N LEU A 202 -8.06 5.62 -33.48
CA LEU A 202 -7.37 6.77 -32.89
C LEU A 202 -6.52 7.59 -33.89
N ALA A 203 -6.33 7.12 -35.12
CA ALA A 203 -5.55 7.83 -36.14
C ALA A 203 -6.38 8.74 -37.06
N LEU A 204 -7.72 8.71 -37.00
CA LEU A 204 -8.59 9.53 -37.86
C LEU A 204 -9.15 10.81 -37.20
N VAL A 205 -8.88 11.05 -35.92
CA VAL A 205 -9.40 12.23 -35.19
C VAL A 205 -8.34 13.35 -35.02
N THR A 206 -7.12 13.14 -35.53
CA THR A 206 -6.06 14.17 -35.50
C THR A 206 -5.74 14.80 -36.86
N ILE A 207 -6.55 14.56 -37.90
CA ILE A 207 -6.53 15.37 -39.13
C ILE A 207 -7.98 15.62 -39.57
N LEU A 208 -8.63 16.59 -38.93
CA LEU A 208 -9.61 17.53 -39.49
C LEU A 208 -9.70 18.73 -38.54
#